data_AF-A0AAD7IMF2-F1
#
_entry.id   AF-A0AAD7IMF2-F1
#
_cell.length_a   1.000
_cell.length_b   1.000
_cell.length_c   1.000
_cell.angle_alpha   90.00
_cell.angle_beta   90.00
_cell.angle_gamma   90.00
#
_symmetry.space_group_name_H-M   'P 1'
#
loop_
_entity.id
_entity.type
_entity.pdbx_description
1 polymer ?
#
loop_
_entity_poly.entity_id
_entity_poly.type
_entity_poly.pdbx_seq_one_letter_code
_entity_poly.pdbx_strand_id
1 'polypeptide(L)'
;MNLLKFSLLLSVSGWVVATDSTSSSSSNHVWIAPKATDLRSPCPGLNTLANHGYLPRSGRSISIPMILEAAIDGFNIGSDAIIQAAKFGLLSGDAPTTMDLDALKLTQPN
;
A
#
# COMPACT_ATOMS: atom_id res chain seq x y z
N MET A 1 -63.21 -8.04 -1.89
CA MET A 1 -62.43 -7.36 -0.84
C MET A 1 -61.34 -8.32 -0.37
N ASN A 2 -60.10 -7.84 -0.31
CA ASN A 2 -58.94 -8.39 0.41
C ASN A 2 -58.09 -9.41 -0.37
N LEU A 3 -57.05 -8.95 -1.08
CA LEU A 3 -55.68 -8.58 -0.65
C LEU A 3 -54.71 -9.76 -0.62
N LEU A 4 -53.75 -9.66 -1.55
CA LEU A 4 -52.40 -10.22 -1.62
C LEU A 4 -51.94 -11.05 -0.41
N LYS A 5 -51.34 -12.22 -0.72
CA LYS A 5 -49.96 -12.53 -0.32
C LYS A 5 -49.37 -13.59 -1.27
N PHE A 6 -48.29 -13.18 -1.93
CA PHE A 6 -47.57 -13.86 -2.99
C PHE A 6 -46.79 -15.07 -2.44
N SER A 7 -46.96 -16.23 -3.08
CA SER A 7 -45.99 -17.33 -3.02
C SER A 7 -44.66 -16.89 -3.64
N LEU A 8 -43.53 -17.18 -3.01
CA LEU A 8 -42.39 -17.73 -3.74
C LEU A 8 -41.48 -18.55 -2.82
N LEU A 9 -41.45 -19.84 -3.07
CA LEU A 9 -40.46 -20.80 -2.58
C LEU A 9 -39.08 -20.42 -3.12
N LEU A 10 -38.03 -20.48 -2.29
CA LEU A 10 -36.70 -20.77 -2.81
C LEU A 10 -35.94 -21.72 -1.88
N SER A 11 -36.06 -23.00 -2.22
CA SER A 11 -35.10 -24.04 -1.91
C SER A 11 -33.80 -23.76 -2.64
N VAL A 12 -32.67 -23.73 -1.93
CA VAL A 12 -31.41 -24.26 -2.48
C VAL A 12 -30.65 -24.96 -1.34
N SER A 13 -30.78 -26.28 -1.31
CA SER A 13 -29.93 -27.16 -0.54
C SER A 13 -28.49 -27.09 -1.07
N GLY A 14 -27.64 -26.47 -0.26
CA GLY A 14 -26.24 -26.78 -0.01
C GLY A 14 -25.40 -27.40 -1.12
N TRP A 15 -24.56 -26.56 -1.74
CA TRP A 15 -23.12 -26.78 -1.83
C TRP A 15 -22.44 -25.43 -1.57
N VAL A 16 -22.19 -25.11 -0.30
CA VAL A 16 -21.23 -24.05 0.03
C VAL A 16 -19.86 -24.63 -0.28
N VAL A 17 -19.29 -24.25 -1.43
CA VAL A 17 -17.85 -24.34 -1.62
C VAL A 17 -17.25 -23.35 -0.61
N ALA A 18 -16.72 -23.87 0.50
CA ALA A 18 -15.79 -23.11 1.30
C ALA A 18 -14.56 -22.89 0.41
N THR A 19 -14.49 -21.72 -0.22
CA THR A 19 -13.22 -21.23 -0.74
C THR A 19 -12.37 -20.98 0.50
N ASP A 20 -11.53 -21.96 0.85
CA ASP A 20 -10.40 -21.72 1.73
C ASP A 20 -9.62 -20.59 1.07
N SER A 21 -9.84 -19.38 1.56
CA SER A 21 -9.02 -18.25 1.20
C SER A 21 -7.73 -18.51 1.94
N THR A 22 -6.85 -19.33 1.33
CA THR A 22 -5.43 -19.29 1.62
C THR A 22 -4.97 -17.88 1.25
N SER A 23 -5.24 -16.92 2.13
CA SER A 23 -4.62 -15.62 2.11
C SER A 23 -3.15 -15.89 2.40
N SER A 24 -2.39 -16.05 1.34
CA SER A 24 -0.95 -16.08 1.35
C SER A 24 -0.42 -14.71 1.79
N SER A 25 -0.58 -14.42 3.09
CA SER A 25 -0.04 -13.22 3.73
C SER A 25 1.49 -13.13 3.61
N SER A 26 2.15 -14.20 3.17
CA SER A 26 3.58 -14.30 2.92
C SER A 26 4.01 -14.23 1.44
N SER A 27 3.09 -14.29 0.46
CA SER A 27 3.51 -14.28 -0.96
C SER A 27 3.54 -12.89 -1.61
N ASN A 28 2.75 -11.94 -1.11
CA ASN A 28 2.65 -10.61 -1.73
C ASN A 28 3.82 -9.68 -1.38
N HIS A 29 4.52 -9.99 -0.29
CA HIS A 29 5.64 -9.19 0.23
C HIS A 29 7.03 -9.82 0.03
N VAL A 30 7.16 -10.73 -0.92
CA VAL A 30 8.46 -11.30 -1.30
C VAL A 30 9.40 -10.18 -1.75
N TRP A 31 10.65 -10.24 -1.31
CA TRP A 31 11.66 -9.29 -1.74
C TRP A 31 11.94 -9.44 -3.24
N ILE A 32 11.96 -8.32 -3.96
CA ILE A 32 12.39 -8.27 -5.36
C ILE A 32 13.35 -7.09 -5.49
N ALA A 33 14.52 -7.35 -6.08
CA ALA A 33 15.49 -6.31 -6.39
C ALA A 33 14.84 -5.22 -7.28
N PRO A 34 15.14 -3.93 -7.05
CA PRO A 34 14.69 -2.87 -7.94
C PRO A 34 15.28 -3.06 -9.34
N LYS A 35 14.49 -2.78 -10.37
CA LYS A 35 14.97 -2.65 -11.75
C LYS A 35 15.69 -1.31 -11.90
N ALA A 36 16.51 -1.17 -12.94
CA ALA A 36 17.19 0.09 -13.26
C ALA A 36 16.22 1.28 -13.48
N THR A 37 14.96 1.01 -13.82
CA THR A 37 13.91 2.02 -14.04
C THR A 37 13.14 2.40 -12.77
N ASP A 38 13.32 1.65 -11.68
CA ASP A 38 12.59 1.85 -10.43
C ASP A 38 13.27 2.93 -9.59
N LEU A 39 12.47 3.83 -9.02
CA LEU A 39 12.96 4.94 -8.23
C LEU A 39 13.17 4.52 -6.77
N ARG A 40 14.25 5.00 -6.17
CA ARG A 40 14.57 4.76 -4.76
C ARG A 40 15.06 6.04 -4.11
N SER A 41 14.74 6.16 -2.83
CA SER A 41 15.03 7.32 -2.00
C SER A 41 16.37 7.14 -1.27
N PRO A 42 16.95 8.20 -0.68
CA PRO A 42 18.03 8.03 0.28
C PRO A 42 17.59 7.34 1.59
N CYS A 43 16.27 7.19 1.84
CA CYS A 43 15.74 6.54 3.04
C CYS A 43 15.76 5.01 2.90
N PRO A 44 16.51 4.27 3.74
CA PRO A 44 16.58 2.81 3.66
C PRO A 44 15.22 2.14 3.96
N GLY A 45 14.40 2.73 4.85
CA GLY A 45 13.09 2.19 5.20
C GLY A 45 12.11 2.16 4.02
N LEU A 46 11.96 3.28 3.30
CA LEU A 46 11.07 3.37 2.14
C LEU A 46 11.51 2.44 1.00
N ASN A 47 12.82 2.29 0.81
CA ASN A 47 13.36 1.39 -0.20
C ASN A 47 13.05 -0.07 0.11
N THR A 48 13.15 -0.48 1.38
CA THR A 48 12.76 -1.82 1.82
C THR A 48 11.26 -2.06 1.61
N LEU A 49 10.40 -1.12 2.00
CA LEU A 49 8.94 -1.24 1.78
C LEU A 49 8.59 -1.38 0.29
N ALA A 50 9.25 -0.62 -0.59
CA ALA A 50 9.07 -0.76 -2.04
C ALA A 50 9.62 -2.10 -2.57
N ASN A 51 10.77 -2.57 -2.08
CA ASN A 51 11.35 -3.87 -2.47
C ASN A 51 10.53 -5.06 -1.96
N HIS A 52 9.73 -4.87 -0.91
CA HIS A 52 8.78 -5.85 -0.38
C HIS A 52 7.35 -5.58 -0.84
N GLY A 53 7.10 -4.65 -1.76
CA GLY A 53 5.75 -4.42 -2.32
C GLY A 53 4.71 -3.89 -1.33
N TYR A 54 5.10 -3.42 -0.15
CA TYR A 54 4.22 -2.61 0.72
C TYR A 54 3.95 -1.24 0.10
N LEU A 55 4.92 -0.74 -0.67
CA LEU A 55 4.77 0.42 -1.56
C LEU A 55 4.86 -0.03 -3.03
N PRO A 56 4.36 0.77 -3.99
CA PRO A 56 4.59 0.54 -5.40
C PRO A 56 6.06 0.24 -5.69
N ARG A 57 6.36 -0.92 -6.26
CA ARG A 57 7.75 -1.39 -6.49
C ARG A 57 8.53 -0.47 -7.41
N SER A 58 7.84 0.28 -8.27
CA SER A 58 8.39 1.32 -9.13
C SER A 58 8.93 2.53 -8.36
N GLY A 59 8.53 2.71 -7.09
CA GLY A 59 8.88 3.87 -6.29
C GLY A 59 8.19 5.17 -6.75
N ARG A 60 7.04 5.08 -7.42
CA ARG A 60 6.33 6.22 -8.02
C ARG A 60 4.93 6.40 -7.46
N SER A 61 4.42 7.62 -7.52
CA SER A 61 3.03 7.97 -7.16
C SER A 61 2.63 7.52 -5.75
N ILE A 62 3.54 7.68 -4.79
CA ILE A 62 3.35 7.25 -3.41
C ILE A 62 2.69 8.40 -2.64
N SER A 63 1.54 8.14 -2.01
CA SER A 63 0.88 9.15 -1.16
C SER A 63 1.32 9.00 0.31
N ILE A 64 1.16 10.07 1.10
CA ILE A 64 1.45 10.06 2.54
C ILE A 64 0.65 8.95 3.28
N PRO A 65 -0.67 8.75 3.03
CA PRO A 65 -1.41 7.66 3.63
C PRO A 65 -0.85 6.27 3.30
N MET A 66 -0.39 6.05 2.06
CA MET A 66 0.23 4.77 1.67
C MET A 66 1.53 4.50 2.44
N ILE A 67 2.33 5.54 2.71
CA ILE A 67 3.55 5.40 3.53
C ILE A 67 3.19 5.03 4.97
N LEU A 68 2.12 5.63 5.52
CA LEU A 68 1.66 5.34 6.87
C LEU A 68 1.20 3.89 7.02
N GLU A 69 0.34 3.42 6.12
CA GLU A 69 -0.14 2.04 6.10
C GLU A 69 1.02 1.05 5.90
N ALA A 70 1.88 1.31 4.90
CA ALA A 70 3.04 0.45 4.62
C ALA A 70 4.02 0.33 5.79
N ALA A 71 4.24 1.39 6.56
CA ALA A 71 5.16 1.35 7.69
C ALA A 71 4.54 0.71 8.96
N ILE A 72 3.22 0.79 9.13
CA ILE A 72 2.51 0.01 10.15
C ILE A 72 2.58 -1.48 9.78
N ASP A 73 2.24 -1.84 8.54
CA ASP A 73 2.15 -3.23 8.12
C ASP A 73 3.52 -3.90 7.93
N GLY A 74 4.51 -3.16 7.45
CA GLY A 74 5.84 -3.67 7.14
C GLY A 74 6.83 -3.61 8.29
N PHE A 75 6.71 -2.62 9.18
CA PHE A 75 7.66 -2.43 10.29
C PHE A 75 7.02 -2.40 11.68
N ASN A 76 5.69 -2.40 11.79
CA ASN A 76 4.98 -2.23 13.04
C ASN A 76 5.41 -0.95 13.79
N ILE A 77 5.69 0.12 13.04
CA ILE A 77 6.12 1.41 13.58
C ILE A 77 4.91 2.32 13.74
N GLY A 78 4.73 2.89 14.94
CA GLY A 78 3.69 3.87 15.22
C GLY A 78 3.86 5.17 14.43
N SER A 79 2.76 5.92 14.29
CA SER A 79 2.66 7.12 13.45
C SER A 79 3.68 8.23 13.75
N ASP A 80 4.28 8.26 14.94
CA ASP A 80 5.23 9.32 15.34
C ASP A 80 6.50 9.37 14.47
N ALA A 81 7.15 8.23 14.24
CA ALA A 81 8.32 8.16 13.36
C ALA A 81 7.97 8.44 11.89
N ILE A 82 6.74 8.09 11.49
CA ILE A 82 6.24 8.28 10.14
C ILE A 82 5.89 9.75 9.89
N ILE A 83 5.38 10.47 10.89
CA ILE A 83 5.10 11.91 10.80
C ILE A 83 6.40 12.69 10.54
N GLN A 84 7.52 12.28 11.15
CA GLN A 84 8.82 12.92 10.91
C GLN A 84 9.35 12.62 9.49
N ALA A 85 9.19 11.38 9.02
CA ALA A 85 9.51 11.02 7.63
C ALA A 85 8.61 11.73 6.61
N ALA A 86 7.31 11.89 6.92
CA ALA A 86 6.34 12.61 6.12
C ALA A 86 6.67 14.11 6.02
N LYS A 87 7.10 14.74 7.12
CA LYS A 87 7.62 16.11 7.10
C LYS A 87 8.86 16.24 6.21
N PHE A 88 9.78 15.28 6.29
CA PHE A 88 10.97 15.29 5.43
C PHE A 88 10.60 15.10 3.94
N GLY A 89 9.61 14.26 3.64
CA GLY A 89 9.05 14.09 2.30
C GLY A 89 8.35 15.34 1.77
N LEU A 90 7.60 16.04 2.62
CA LEU A 90 6.95 17.31 2.27
C LEU A 90 7.98 18.42 1.99
N LEU A 91 9.10 18.44 2.71
CA LEU A 91 10.19 19.39 2.45
C LEU A 91 10.98 19.08 1.17
N SER A 92 10.86 17.86 0.64
CA SER A 92 11.64 17.40 -0.51
C SER A 92 10.85 17.36 -1.83
N GLY A 93 9.54 17.63 -1.83
CA GLY A 93 8.71 17.50 -3.04
C GLY A 93 7.71 18.65 -3.24
N ASP A 94 7.48 19.03 -4.50
CA ASP A 94 6.59 20.12 -4.91
C ASP A 94 5.10 19.73 -5.07
N ALA A 95 4.69 18.51 -4.70
CA ALA A 95 3.36 17.98 -4.98
C ALA A 95 2.52 17.70 -3.71
N PRO A 96 1.25 18.16 -3.64
CA PRO A 96 0.48 18.16 -2.40
C PRO A 96 -0.13 16.79 -2.01
N THR A 97 0.00 15.74 -2.82
CA THR A 97 -0.72 14.47 -2.57
C THR A 97 0.01 13.18 -2.96
N THR A 98 1.01 13.22 -3.84
CA THR A 98 1.78 12.04 -4.27
C THR A 98 3.24 12.42 -4.56
N MET A 99 4.16 11.52 -4.24
CA MET A 99 5.60 11.71 -4.39
C MET A 99 6.27 10.48 -5.00
N ASP A 100 7.29 10.72 -5.81
CA ASP A 100 8.19 9.70 -6.31
C ASP A 100 9.38 9.58 -5.34
N LEU A 101 9.89 8.37 -5.10
CA LEU A 101 10.97 8.13 -4.13
C LEU A 101 12.26 8.88 -4.48
N ASP A 102 12.48 9.18 -5.76
CA ASP A 102 13.66 9.93 -6.22
C ASP A 102 13.61 11.42 -5.86
N ALA A 103 12.41 11.98 -5.67
CA ALA A 103 12.24 13.38 -5.25
C ALA A 103 12.83 13.64 -3.85
N LEU A 104 13.02 12.60 -3.03
CA LEU A 104 13.69 12.70 -1.72
C LEU A 104 15.22 12.86 -1.83
N LYS A 105 15.81 12.69 -3.03
CA LYS A 105 17.20 13.03 -3.24
C LYS A 105 17.26 14.54 -3.36
N LEU A 106 17.72 15.21 -2.28
CA LEU A 106 18.02 16.63 -2.31
C LEU A 106 19.19 16.87 -3.29
N THR A 107 18.89 16.93 -4.59
CA THR A 107 19.83 17.46 -5.57
C THR A 107 19.95 18.95 -5.26
N GLN A 108 21.08 19.33 -4.67
CA GLN A 108 21.47 20.72 -4.55
C GLN A 108 21.37 21.36 -5.93
N PRO A 109 20.73 22.54 -6.08
CA PRO A 109 20.75 23.26 -7.34
C PRO A 109 22.21 23.63 -7.64
N ASN A 110 22.67 23.28 -8.84
CA ASN A 110 23.87 23.85 -9.45
C ASN A 110 23.58 25.26 -9.94
#